data_AF-A0A1X6ZMC3-F1
#
_entry.id   AF-A0A1X6ZMC3-F1
#
_cell.length_a   1.000
_cell.length_b   1.000
_cell.length_c   1.000
_cell.angle_alpha   90.00
_cell.angle_beta   90.00
_cell.angle_gamma   90.00
#
_symmetry.space_group_name_H-M   'P 1'
#
loop_
_entity.id
_entity.type
_entity.pdbx_description
1 polymer ?
#
loop_
_entity_poly.entity_id
_entity_poly.type
_entity_poly.pdbx_seq_one_letter_code
_entity_poly.pdbx_strand_id
1 'polypeptide(L)'
;MPLIKTFNSADFRKDRVSIEVQFGKYSFVQFDLFIKHTADFMHDRIDLGIEIVPTKVLEKQMSSGPPYFEKHLHEIVRQGRTFPPVPLILIGVEP
;
A
#
# COMPACT_ATOMS: atom_id res chain seq x y z
N MET A 1 -25.52 12.66 -15.46
CA MET A 1 -25.22 11.62 -14.46
C MET A 1 -24.41 12.26 -13.34
N PRO A 2 -24.87 12.24 -12.08
CA PRO A 2 -24.03 12.71 -10.98
C PRO A 2 -22.93 11.68 -10.73
N LEU A 3 -21.67 12.14 -10.68
CA LEU A 3 -20.53 11.33 -10.25
C LEU A 3 -20.73 10.97 -8.77
N ILE A 4 -20.87 9.67 -8.46
CA ILE A 4 -20.78 9.17 -7.09
C ILE A 4 -19.33 9.40 -6.65
N LYS A 5 -19.12 10.33 -5.71
CA LYS A 5 -17.80 10.56 -5.12
C LYS A 5 -17.52 9.46 -4.09
N THR A 6 -16.77 8.44 -4.49
CA THR A 6 -16.14 7.51 -3.56
C THR A 6 -14.83 8.11 -3.08
N PHE A 7 -14.72 8.31 -1.76
CA PHE A 7 -13.48 8.72 -1.11
C PHE A 7 -12.88 7.51 -0.42
N ASN A 8 -11.71 7.07 -0.89
CA ASN A 8 -10.87 6.17 -0.14
C ASN A 8 -9.90 7.04 0.67
N SER A 9 -10.17 7.23 1.95
CA SER A 9 -9.21 7.86 2.87
C SER A 9 -8.18 6.81 3.24
N ALA A 10 -6.90 7.20 3.24
CA ALA A 10 -5.85 6.40 3.86
C ALA A 10 -6.06 6.32 5.38
N ASP A 11 -5.50 5.28 6.01
CA ASP A 11 -5.57 5.09 7.45
C ASP A 11 -4.96 6.28 8.21
N PHE A 12 -3.80 6.78 7.75
CA PHE A 12 -3.15 7.95 8.34
C PHE A 12 -2.59 8.88 7.27
N ARG A 13 -2.72 10.19 7.50
CA ARG A 13 -2.23 11.23 6.58
C ARG A 13 -1.73 12.43 7.36
N LYS A 14 -0.51 12.85 7.08
CA LYS A 14 0.09 14.04 7.70
C LYS A 14 1.18 14.60 6.79
N ASP A 15 1.26 15.92 6.68
CA ASP A 15 2.35 16.62 5.96
C ASP A 15 2.61 16.05 4.55
N ARG A 16 1.52 15.78 3.80
CA ARG A 16 1.55 15.19 2.44
C ARG A 16 2.19 13.80 2.35
N VAL A 17 2.30 13.10 3.47
CA VAL A 17 2.64 11.68 3.54
C VAL A 17 1.37 10.89 3.87
N SER A 18 1.17 9.78 3.15
CA SER A 18 0.10 8.82 3.44
C SER A 18 0.71 7.52 3.95
N ILE A 19 0.15 6.97 5.02
CA ILE A 19 0.57 5.71 5.63
C ILE A 19 -0.62 4.76 5.65
N GLU A 20 -0.39 3.54 5.17
CA GLU A 20 -1.34 2.44 5.21
C GLU A 20 -0.73 1.28 6.00
N VAL A 21 -1.53 0.65 6.87
CA VAL A 21 -1.09 -0.49 7.69
C VAL A 21 -1.87 -1.73 7.27
N GLN A 22 -1.20 -2.65 6.59
CA GLN A 22 -1.87 -3.75 5.91
C GLN A 22 -1.59 -5.12 6.52
N PHE A 23 -2.53 -5.56 7.35
CA PHE A 23 -2.60 -6.91 7.92
C PHE A 23 -3.83 -7.71 7.44
N GLY A 24 -4.57 -7.16 6.46
CA GLY A 24 -5.77 -7.77 5.87
C GLY A 24 -5.49 -8.68 4.67
N LYS A 25 -6.54 -9.28 4.11
CA LYS A 25 -6.44 -10.28 3.02
C LYS A 25 -5.88 -9.69 1.71
N TYR A 26 -5.07 -10.49 1.03
CA TYR A 26 -4.38 -10.20 -0.24
C TYR A 26 -5.27 -9.61 -1.35
N SER A 27 -6.55 -9.98 -1.43
CA SER A 27 -7.48 -9.51 -2.48
C SER A 27 -7.72 -7.99 -2.45
N PHE A 28 -7.42 -7.31 -1.34
CA PHE A 28 -7.55 -5.86 -1.20
C PHE A 28 -6.22 -5.13 -1.38
N VAL A 29 -5.10 -5.83 -1.23
CA VAL A 29 -3.77 -5.22 -1.08
C VAL A 29 -3.21 -4.68 -2.39
N GLN A 30 -3.22 -5.47 -3.47
CA GLN A 30 -2.64 -4.98 -4.73
C GLN A 30 -3.47 -3.90 -5.40
N PHE A 31 -4.80 -3.97 -5.29
CA PHE A 31 -5.66 -2.99 -5.93
C PHE A 31 -5.66 -1.68 -5.15
N ASP A 32 -5.79 -1.71 -3.82
CA ASP A 32 -5.85 -0.48 -3.05
C ASP A 32 -4.49 0.21 -2.89
N LEU A 33 -3.39 -0.52 -2.72
CA LEU A 33 -2.11 0.12 -2.38
C LEU A 33 -1.51 0.93 -3.53
N PHE A 34 -1.48 0.34 -4.72
CA PHE A 34 -0.99 1.06 -5.89
C PHE A 34 -1.99 2.11 -6.34
N ILE A 35 -3.30 1.84 -6.29
CA ILE A 35 -4.28 2.78 -6.83
C ILE A 35 -4.52 3.94 -5.88
N LYS A 36 -4.62 3.74 -4.56
CA LYS A 36 -4.87 4.84 -3.61
C LYS A 36 -3.67 5.79 -3.57
N HIS A 37 -2.45 5.29 -3.34
CA HIS A 37 -1.27 6.16 -3.33
C HIS A 37 -1.03 6.82 -4.69
N THR A 38 -1.17 6.08 -5.80
CA THR A 38 -1.03 6.68 -7.13
C THR A 38 -2.10 7.73 -7.38
N ALA A 39 -3.37 7.47 -7.02
CA ALA A 39 -4.44 8.44 -7.19
C ALA A 39 -4.17 9.68 -6.33
N ASP A 40 -3.84 9.53 -5.05
CA ASP A 40 -3.53 10.65 -4.18
C ASP A 40 -2.33 11.47 -4.67
N PHE A 41 -1.29 10.80 -5.17
CA PHE A 41 -0.13 11.45 -5.77
C PHE A 41 -0.49 12.22 -7.05
N MET A 42 -1.23 11.59 -7.96
CA MET A 42 -1.67 12.21 -9.22
C MET A 42 -2.64 13.38 -9.02
N HIS A 43 -3.38 13.41 -7.92
CA HIS A 43 -4.24 14.52 -7.54
C HIS A 43 -3.53 15.56 -6.65
N ASP A 44 -2.19 15.52 -6.56
CA ASP A 44 -1.36 16.46 -5.79
C ASP A 44 -1.73 16.52 -4.29
N ARG A 45 -2.19 15.38 -3.75
CA ARG A 45 -2.59 15.30 -2.34
C ARG A 45 -1.47 14.74 -1.44
N ILE A 46 -0.59 13.89 -1.97
CA ILE A 46 0.61 13.38 -1.27
C ILE A 46 1.84 13.49 -2.16
N ASP A 47 3.01 13.47 -1.53
CA ASP A 47 4.31 13.36 -2.21
C ASP A 47 4.97 11.99 -1.96
N LEU A 48 4.52 11.26 -0.93
CA LEU A 48 5.09 9.99 -0.48
C LEU A 48 4.02 9.05 0.08
N GLY A 49 4.07 7.78 -0.31
CA GLY A 49 3.33 6.69 0.33
C GLY A 49 4.24 5.84 1.20
N ILE A 50 3.74 5.41 2.36
CA ILE A 50 4.40 4.45 3.25
C ILE A 50 3.47 3.27 3.45
N GLU A 51 4.02 2.08 3.26
CA GLU A 51 3.29 0.83 3.42
C GLU A 51 3.93 -0.02 4.51
N ILE A 52 3.12 -0.40 5.51
CA ILE A 52 3.57 -1.26 6.61
C ILE A 52 2.89 -2.63 6.47
N VAL A 53 3.70 -3.67 6.27
CA VAL A 53 3.25 -5.05 6.04
C VAL A 53 3.99 -6.03 6.95
N PRO A 54 3.42 -7.21 7.26
CA PRO A 54 4.13 -8.20 8.05
C PRO A 54 5.26 -8.81 7.21
N THR A 55 6.40 -9.14 7.82
CA THR A 55 7.37 -10.03 7.16
C THR A 55 6.81 -11.44 7.05
N LYS A 56 7.46 -12.32 6.27
CA LYS A 56 7.06 -13.73 6.23
C LYS A 56 7.15 -14.41 7.60
N VAL A 57 7.99 -13.91 8.51
CA VAL A 57 8.09 -14.43 9.88
C VAL A 57 6.81 -14.12 10.66
N LEU A 58 6.34 -12.88 10.62
CA LEU A 58 5.10 -12.47 11.29
C LEU A 58 3.87 -13.11 10.63
N GLU A 59 3.79 -13.12 9.30
CA GLU A 59 2.63 -13.68 8.58
C GLU A 59 2.39 -15.17 8.92
N LYS A 60 3.46 -15.96 9.15
CA LYS A 60 3.35 -17.37 9.58
C LYS A 60 2.64 -17.55 10.92
N GLN A 61 2.57 -16.51 11.74
CA GLN A 61 1.89 -16.51 13.03
C GLN A 61 0.47 -15.91 12.95
N MET A 62 0.04 -15.51 11.75
CA MET A 62 -1.27 -14.90 11.51
C MET A 62 -2.25 -15.91 10.92
N SER A 63 -3.53 -15.52 10.85
CA SER A 63 -4.52 -16.23 10.05
C SER A 63 -4.13 -16.18 8.57
N SER A 64 -4.50 -17.19 7.78
CA SER A 64 -4.18 -17.23 6.36
C SER A 64 -4.80 -16.06 5.58
N GLY A 65 -4.06 -15.54 4.60
CA GLY A 65 -4.55 -14.53 3.66
C GLY A 65 -3.80 -13.19 3.62
N PRO A 66 -3.10 -12.71 4.66
CA PRO A 66 -2.29 -11.50 4.56
C PRO A 66 -1.16 -11.64 3.53
N PRO A 67 -0.83 -10.58 2.76
CA PRO A 67 0.45 -10.50 2.07
C PRO A 67 1.59 -10.42 3.08
N TYR A 68 2.80 -10.72 2.62
CA TYR A 68 4.01 -10.53 3.39
C TYR A 68 5.02 -9.72 2.58
N PHE A 69 5.89 -9.01 3.29
CA PHE A 69 6.87 -8.06 2.77
C PHE A 69 7.61 -8.57 1.54
N GLU A 70 8.16 -9.78 1.60
CA GLU A 70 9.01 -10.36 0.55
C GLU A 70 8.22 -10.58 -0.76
N LYS A 71 6.96 -10.99 -0.65
CA LYS A 71 6.08 -11.14 -1.81
C LYS A 71 5.74 -9.77 -2.39
N HIS A 72 5.42 -8.80 -1.53
CA HIS A 72 5.04 -7.46 -1.96
C HIS A 72 6.19 -6.73 -2.64
N LEU A 73 7.40 -6.81 -2.08
CA LEU A 73 8.63 -6.28 -2.68
C LEU A 73 8.89 -6.90 -4.05
N HIS A 74 8.78 -8.23 -4.16
CA HIS A 74 8.96 -8.92 -5.43
C HIS A 74 7.92 -8.48 -6.48
N GLU A 75 6.68 -8.23 -6.07
CA GLU A 75 5.63 -7.71 -6.95
C GLU A 75 5.92 -6.28 -7.42
N ILE A 76 6.34 -5.37 -6.54
CA ILE A 76 6.75 -4.00 -6.90
C ILE A 76 7.90 -4.05 -7.92
N VAL A 77 8.96 -4.80 -7.63
CA VAL A 77 10.14 -4.88 -8.51
C VAL A 77 9.78 -5.43 -9.88
N ARG A 78 8.81 -6.35 -9.97
CA ARG A 78 8.33 -6.93 -11.24
C ARG A 78 7.55 -5.95 -12.11
N GLN A 79 6.99 -4.88 -11.55
CA GLN A 79 6.34 -3.83 -12.34
C GLN A 79 7.33 -2.95 -13.11
N GLY A 80 8.64 -3.09 -12.83
CA GLY A 80 9.69 -2.29 -13.44
C GLY A 80 9.94 -0.99 -12.68
N ARG A 81 10.83 -0.15 -13.21
CA ARG A 81 11.36 1.02 -12.47
C ARG A 81 10.42 2.23 -12.47
N THR A 82 9.42 2.25 -13.34
CA THR A 82 8.57 3.41 -13.61
C THR A 82 7.18 3.30 -12.99
N PHE A 83 6.82 2.14 -12.45
CA PHE A 83 5.52 1.90 -11.84
C PHE A 83 5.67 1.26 -10.45
N PRO A 84 4.95 1.75 -9.44
CA PRO A 84 4.05 2.91 -9.47
C PRO A 84 4.80 4.25 -9.59
N PRO A 85 4.16 5.31 -10.10
CA PRO A 85 4.79 6.62 -10.29
C PRO A 85 4.96 7.42 -8.98
N VAL A 86 4.34 6.98 -7.90
CA VAL A 86 4.45 7.57 -6.57
C VAL A 86 5.70 7.04 -5.86
N PRO A 87 6.52 7.89 -5.22
CA PRO A 87 7.56 7.44 -4.30
C PRO A 87 6.96 6.61 -3.15
N LEU A 88 7.54 5.43 -2.89
CA LEU A 88 7.05 4.51 -1.86
C LEU A 88 8.17 4.09 -0.90
N ILE A 89 7.83 4.02 0.39
CA ILE A 89 8.61 3.30 1.40
C ILE A 89 7.81 2.06 1.81
N LEU A 90 8.40 0.88 1.63
CA LEU A 90 7.83 -0.38 2.12
C LEU A 90 8.56 -0.80 3.41
N ILE A 91 7.81 -1.02 4.48
CA ILE A 91 8.32 -1.40 5.80
C ILE A 91 7.78 -2.78 6.15
N GLY A 92 8.69 -3.74 6.33
CA GLY A 92 8.37 -5.05 6.90
C GLY A 92 8.49 -5.01 8.42
N VAL A 93 7.48 -5.50 9.14
CA VAL A 93 7.49 -5.59 10.60
C VAL A 93 7.37 -7.04 11.09
N GLU A 94 8.03 -7.31 12.21
CA GLU A 94 8.03 -8.60 12.90
C GLU A 94 8.17 -8.43 14.42
N PRO A 95 7.83 -9.46 15.23
CA PRO A 95 7.89 -9.41 16.69
C PRO A 95 9.31 -9.32 17.26
#